data_AF-A0A6P6PYN5-F1
#
_entry.id   AF-A0A6P6PYN5-F1
#
_cell.length_a   1.000
_cell.length_b   1.000
_cell.length_c   1.000
_cell.angle_alpha   90.00
_cell.angle_beta   90.00
_cell.angle_gamma   90.00
#
_symmetry.space_group_name_H-M   'P 1'
#
loop_
_entity.id
_entity.type
_entity.pdbx_description
1 polymer ?
#
loop_
_entity_poly.entity_id
_entity_poly.type
_entity_poly.pdbx_seq_one_letter_code
_entity_poly.pdbx_strand_id
1 'polypeptide(L)'
;MSPSTADRTSLGLLATVFSVFLTALQTRTADALQIQQAFATPSRTNNFVVDAVSRRVYLAAVNSLYQLNATLSREAETRTGPVLDNPLCHAPQLPQAMCEHQKTLTDNHNKLLALDREQGVLLACGSVYQGFCELRSMDNVSRVAVKFPQDGTTVFPSMLNIAANHEDASTVGLIFRSHGGAPRLLVAATFTGMGSEYFPKNHSKEDLRFENTPEIAIRSLNTKDLFTYNINPSEDNVFKIKQEVKQKNKLSFVHAFVHKNYSYIAINNDANTGLKESQPNSILARICLDTDDPRRSAESRKLTESYIQMGLQCGSDGNIYNRLLSICPADISAHSAAGPEPYLFGVFARTGGQSAVCAFRVADVEERIRQGRRNCSNGPNSDVQVLDSVIQGSGAQCELKGAIKLQEEQLNCGAAHLQHPLALMRPLRAPPIYEAPGLSSIAVDNVHNRTVVFLGTSRGRLRKLSLLANLSVANQWSLRLPANEPVHHIMTFDPSDHNYLYLMTTHHFLRVQVSVCGLYNSCSECLSAGDAHCGWCTLEKR
;
A
#
# COMPACT_ATOMS: atom_id res chain seq x y z
N MET A 1 44.60 -0.42 -62.86
CA MET A 1 44.94 0.86 -62.20
C MET A 1 44.32 0.85 -60.82
N SER A 2 45.17 0.69 -59.81
CA SER A 2 44.78 0.72 -58.38
C SER A 2 44.56 2.17 -57.94
N PRO A 3 43.54 2.49 -57.13
CA PRO A 3 43.41 3.82 -56.54
C PRO A 3 44.37 4.01 -55.35
N SER A 4 44.74 5.27 -55.14
CA SER A 4 45.86 5.76 -54.35
C SER A 4 45.62 5.77 -52.83
N THR A 5 46.73 5.81 -52.11
CA THR A 5 46.92 5.69 -50.66
C THR A 5 46.53 6.93 -49.83
N ALA A 6 45.74 7.87 -50.38
CA ALA A 6 45.44 9.15 -49.71
C ALA A 6 44.10 9.20 -48.95
N ASP A 7 43.18 8.26 -49.17
CA ASP A 7 41.84 8.28 -48.53
C ASP A 7 41.72 7.43 -47.27
N ARG A 8 42.80 6.78 -46.81
CA ARG A 8 42.79 5.95 -45.58
C ARG A 8 43.10 6.70 -44.29
N THR A 9 43.62 7.93 -44.38
CA THR A 9 44.03 8.72 -43.20
C THR A 9 42.94 9.61 -42.63
N SER A 10 41.87 9.92 -43.40
CA SER A 10 40.76 10.77 -42.92
C SER A 10 39.70 10.00 -42.12
N LEU A 11 39.51 8.69 -42.37
CA LEU A 11 38.61 7.85 -41.57
C LEU A 11 39.19 7.46 -40.20
N GLY A 12 40.51 7.51 -40.02
CA GLY A 12 41.18 7.15 -38.75
C GLY A 12 41.05 8.20 -37.65
N LEU A 13 40.94 9.49 -38.01
CA LEU A 13 40.80 10.58 -37.03
C LEU A 13 39.36 10.76 -36.53
N LEU A 14 38.35 10.47 -37.35
CA LEU A 14 36.95 10.53 -36.93
C LEU A 14 36.57 9.36 -36.00
N ALA A 15 37.17 8.19 -36.20
CA ALA A 15 36.95 7.02 -35.34
C ALA A 15 37.58 7.17 -33.94
N THR A 16 38.70 7.90 -33.82
CA THR A 16 39.36 8.14 -32.54
C THR A 16 38.68 9.25 -31.73
N VAL A 17 38.15 10.29 -32.37
CA VAL A 17 37.36 11.34 -31.67
C VAL A 17 36.00 10.80 -31.19
N PHE A 18 35.36 9.90 -31.94
CA PHE A 18 34.12 9.22 -31.48
C PHE A 18 34.39 8.22 -30.35
N SER A 19 35.56 7.56 -30.33
CA SER A 19 35.93 6.63 -29.25
C SER A 19 36.33 7.36 -27.95
N VAL A 20 36.83 8.59 -28.04
CA VAL A 20 37.13 9.43 -26.85
C VAL A 20 35.88 10.13 -26.32
N PHE A 21 34.86 10.41 -27.15
CA PHE A 21 33.56 10.92 -26.67
C PHE A 21 32.58 9.84 -26.18
N LEU A 22 32.67 8.59 -26.66
CA LEU A 22 31.90 7.47 -26.09
C LEU A 22 32.50 6.88 -24.80
N THR A 23 33.73 7.23 -24.44
CA THR A 23 34.33 6.82 -23.17
C THR A 23 34.05 7.80 -22.02
N ALA A 24 33.37 8.92 -22.28
CA ALA A 24 32.90 9.88 -21.27
C ALA A 24 31.46 9.63 -20.76
N LEU A 25 30.83 8.51 -21.14
CA LEU A 25 29.65 7.94 -20.48
C LEU A 25 29.92 6.53 -19.95
N GLN A 26 31.15 6.26 -19.50
CA GLN A 26 31.32 5.25 -18.47
C GLN A 26 30.83 5.85 -17.16
N THR A 27 29.57 5.56 -16.84
CA THR A 27 29.08 5.66 -15.47
C THR A 27 30.09 4.92 -14.58
N ARG A 28 30.95 5.65 -13.87
CA ARG A 28 31.77 5.09 -12.78
C ARG A 28 30.80 4.64 -11.70
N THR A 29 30.21 3.46 -11.90
CA THR A 29 29.27 2.85 -10.97
C THR A 29 30.11 2.12 -9.94
N ALA A 30 30.62 2.86 -8.95
CA ALA A 30 30.79 2.22 -7.65
C ALA A 30 29.38 1.74 -7.23
N ASP A 31 29.27 0.45 -6.92
CA ASP A 31 28.00 -0.18 -6.53
C ASP A 31 27.47 0.45 -5.23
N ALA A 32 26.53 1.40 -5.33
CA ALA A 32 25.89 2.00 -4.15
C ALA A 32 24.86 1.08 -3.48
N LEU A 33 24.58 -0.08 -4.07
CA LEU A 33 23.55 -1.03 -3.64
C LEU A 33 24.13 -2.44 -3.71
N GLN A 34 23.91 -3.26 -2.69
CA GLN A 34 24.40 -4.65 -2.68
C GLN A 34 23.36 -5.61 -2.10
N ILE A 35 23.10 -6.71 -2.80
CA ILE A 35 22.28 -7.80 -2.25
C ILE A 35 23.11 -8.52 -1.19
N GLN A 36 22.62 -8.52 0.05
CA GLN A 36 23.32 -9.14 1.18
C GLN A 36 22.78 -10.54 1.47
N GLN A 37 21.46 -10.69 1.42
CA GLN A 37 20.80 -11.97 1.60
C GLN A 37 19.66 -12.12 0.59
N ALA A 38 19.41 -13.37 0.20
CA ALA A 38 18.30 -13.76 -0.66
C ALA A 38 17.70 -15.06 -0.16
N PHE A 39 16.37 -15.12 -0.15
CA PHE A 39 15.60 -16.33 0.12
C PHE A 39 14.71 -16.61 -1.08
N ALA A 40 14.86 -17.79 -1.70
CA ALA A 40 14.07 -18.20 -2.85
C ALA A 40 12.84 -18.99 -2.40
N THR A 41 11.69 -18.73 -3.05
CA THR A 41 10.45 -19.47 -2.83
C THR A 41 10.10 -20.30 -4.06
N PRO A 42 9.59 -21.54 -3.91
CA PRO A 42 9.17 -22.36 -5.04
C PRO A 42 7.89 -21.82 -5.71
N SER A 43 7.09 -21.06 -4.95
CA SER A 43 5.83 -20.45 -5.40
C SER A 43 5.92 -18.92 -5.33
N ARG A 44 4.96 -18.25 -6.00
CA ARG A 44 4.92 -16.79 -6.09
C ARG A 44 4.74 -16.15 -4.71
N THR A 45 5.58 -15.18 -4.34
CA THR A 45 5.42 -14.40 -3.10
C THR A 45 4.21 -13.47 -3.17
N ASN A 46 3.55 -13.20 -2.04
CA ASN A 46 2.38 -12.32 -1.97
C ASN A 46 2.56 -11.15 -0.99
N ASN A 47 2.91 -11.41 0.26
CA ASN A 47 3.05 -10.39 1.31
C ASN A 47 4.21 -10.74 2.23
N PHE A 48 4.78 -9.73 2.88
CA PHE A 48 5.75 -9.94 3.96
C PHE A 48 5.54 -8.90 5.05
N VAL A 49 6.04 -9.20 6.24
CA VAL A 49 6.10 -8.26 7.36
C VAL A 49 7.36 -8.53 8.17
N VAL A 50 8.01 -7.46 8.63
CA VAL A 50 9.26 -7.53 9.39
C VAL A 50 8.98 -7.15 10.84
N ASP A 51 9.44 -7.98 11.77
CA ASP A 51 9.39 -7.66 13.18
C ASP A 51 10.59 -6.80 13.60
N ALA A 52 10.34 -5.55 13.99
CA ALA A 52 11.37 -4.60 14.42
C ALA A 52 12.16 -5.04 15.66
N VAL A 53 11.59 -5.89 16.52
CA VAL A 53 12.22 -6.29 17.79
C VAL A 53 13.05 -7.56 17.61
N SER A 54 12.41 -8.66 17.18
CA SER A 54 13.12 -9.93 16.97
C SER A 54 13.94 -9.97 15.67
N ARG A 55 13.73 -9.00 14.78
CA ARG A 55 14.28 -8.95 13.41
C ARG A 55 13.88 -10.16 12.56
N ARG A 56 12.86 -10.91 12.98
CA ARG A 56 12.26 -11.98 12.17
C ARG A 56 11.48 -11.39 11.01
N VAL A 57 11.48 -12.12 9.90
CA VAL A 57 10.67 -11.81 8.73
C VAL A 57 9.64 -12.90 8.57
N TYR A 58 8.39 -12.52 8.39
CA TYR A 58 7.32 -13.44 7.99
C TYR A 58 7.01 -13.18 6.52
N LEU A 59 7.14 -14.21 5.69
CA LEU A 59 6.97 -14.15 4.26
C LEU A 59 5.86 -15.11 3.85
N ALA A 60 4.83 -14.60 3.18
CA ALA A 60 3.77 -15.40 2.61
C ALA A 60 3.96 -15.55 1.10
N ALA A 61 3.89 -16.79 0.62
CA ALA A 61 3.82 -17.14 -0.78
C ALA A 61 2.54 -17.95 -1.04
N VAL A 62 2.23 -18.20 -2.31
CA VAL A 62 1.11 -19.06 -2.68
C VAL A 62 1.31 -20.41 -1.98
N ASN A 63 0.30 -20.83 -1.22
CA ASN A 63 0.24 -22.08 -0.46
C ASN A 63 1.23 -22.25 0.69
N SER A 64 2.03 -21.24 1.05
CA SER A 64 3.05 -21.39 2.10
C SER A 64 3.27 -20.11 2.90
N LEU A 65 3.55 -20.26 4.19
CA LEU A 65 3.91 -19.17 5.09
C LEU A 65 5.23 -19.52 5.79
N TYR A 66 6.22 -18.64 5.66
CA TYR A 66 7.58 -18.81 6.14
C TYR A 66 7.88 -17.84 7.27
N GLN A 67 8.60 -18.32 8.27
CA GLN A 67 9.25 -17.53 9.31
C GLN A 67 10.76 -17.61 9.09
N LEU A 68 11.39 -16.46 8.87
CA LEU A 68 12.81 -16.31 8.62
C LEU A 68 13.45 -15.48 9.74
N ASN A 69 14.72 -15.72 10.02
CA ASN A 69 15.49 -14.86 10.93
C ASN A 69 16.03 -13.61 10.21
N ALA A 70 16.84 -12.82 10.92
CA ALA A 70 17.45 -11.59 10.40
C ALA A 70 18.38 -11.79 9.19
N THR A 71 18.90 -13.01 8.97
CA THR A 71 19.75 -13.35 7.82
C THR A 71 18.97 -14.06 6.70
N LEU A 72 17.62 -14.03 6.76
CA LEU A 72 16.71 -14.71 5.84
C LEU A 72 16.84 -16.23 5.80
N SER A 73 17.40 -16.86 6.84
CA SER A 73 17.36 -18.32 6.96
C SER A 73 16.05 -18.76 7.59
N ARG A 74 15.45 -19.81 7.03
CA ARG A 74 14.16 -20.35 7.46
C ARG A 74 14.24 -20.97 8.85
N GLU A 75 13.43 -20.45 9.78
CA GLU A 75 13.25 -20.99 11.13
C GLU A 75 12.04 -21.94 11.19
N ALA A 76 10.93 -21.56 10.55
CA ALA A 76 9.71 -22.36 10.50
C ALA A 76 8.95 -22.13 9.18
N GLU A 77 8.08 -23.08 8.84
CA GLU A 77 7.25 -23.04 7.64
C GLU A 77 5.94 -23.79 7.91
N THR A 78 4.86 -23.31 7.29
CA THR A 78 3.60 -24.03 7.24
C THR A 78 2.97 -23.94 5.88
N ARG A 79 2.39 -25.06 5.44
CA ARG A 79 1.59 -25.14 4.22
C ARG A 79 0.21 -24.52 4.49
N THR A 80 -0.23 -23.64 3.61
CA THR A 80 -1.55 -22.97 3.68
C THR A 80 -2.49 -23.40 2.54
N GLY A 81 -1.98 -24.17 1.57
CA GLY A 81 -2.77 -24.74 0.46
C GLY A 81 -1.93 -25.63 -0.48
N PRO A 82 -2.44 -26.01 -1.67
CA PRO A 82 -3.84 -25.90 -2.04
C PRO A 82 -4.74 -26.67 -1.08
N VAL A 83 -6.01 -26.27 -1.04
CA VAL A 83 -7.07 -26.88 -0.25
C VAL A 83 -8.26 -27.23 -1.14
N LEU A 84 -9.09 -28.18 -0.72
CA LEU A 84 -10.35 -28.45 -1.40
C LEU A 84 -11.33 -27.32 -1.08
N ASP A 85 -11.59 -26.47 -2.07
CA ASP A 85 -12.46 -25.31 -1.94
C ASP A 85 -13.30 -25.10 -3.20
N ASN A 86 -14.35 -24.29 -3.07
CA ASN A 86 -15.07 -23.74 -4.20
C ASN A 86 -15.51 -22.32 -3.82
N PRO A 87 -15.29 -21.30 -4.68
CA PRO A 87 -15.75 -19.93 -4.44
C PRO A 87 -17.27 -19.76 -4.28
N LEU A 88 -18.07 -20.80 -4.49
CA LEU A 88 -19.50 -20.83 -4.22
C LEU A 88 -19.83 -21.41 -2.83
N CYS A 89 -18.87 -22.06 -2.16
CA CYS A 89 -19.05 -22.51 -0.80
C CYS A 89 -19.12 -21.33 0.16
N HIS A 90 -20.27 -21.19 0.83
CA HIS A 90 -20.47 -20.14 1.82
C HIS A 90 -20.08 -20.64 3.22
N ALA A 91 -19.20 -19.88 3.89
CA ALA A 91 -18.74 -20.16 5.25
C ALA A 91 -18.24 -21.61 5.48
N PRO A 92 -17.37 -22.19 4.62
CA PRO A 92 -16.95 -23.59 4.72
C PRO A 92 -16.18 -23.95 6.00
N GLN A 93 -15.84 -22.97 6.84
CA GLN A 93 -15.19 -23.13 8.14
C GLN A 93 -16.15 -23.58 9.24
N LEU A 94 -17.46 -23.39 9.04
CA LEU A 94 -18.48 -23.77 10.00
C LEU A 94 -18.84 -25.25 9.82
N PRO A 95 -18.81 -26.09 10.88
CA PRO A 95 -19.17 -27.51 10.78
C PRO A 95 -20.56 -27.77 10.20
N GLN A 96 -21.50 -26.86 10.48
CA GLN A 96 -22.88 -26.91 9.99
C GLN A 96 -23.06 -26.41 8.54
N ALA A 97 -22.05 -25.79 7.94
CA ALA A 97 -22.15 -25.27 6.58
C ALA A 97 -21.92 -26.40 5.57
N MET A 98 -22.97 -26.83 4.88
CA MET A 98 -22.85 -27.73 3.74
C MET A 98 -22.50 -26.94 2.49
N CYS A 99 -21.63 -27.50 1.64
CA CYS A 99 -21.36 -26.97 0.31
C CYS A 99 -21.81 -27.97 -0.73
N GLU A 100 -22.85 -27.60 -1.48
CA GLU A 100 -23.43 -28.43 -2.56
C GLU A 100 -22.60 -28.39 -3.84
N HIS A 101 -21.68 -27.42 -3.96
CA HIS A 101 -20.83 -27.26 -5.12
C HIS A 101 -19.58 -28.14 -5.03
N GLN A 102 -19.19 -28.72 -6.17
CA GLN A 102 -18.01 -29.56 -6.26
C GLN A 102 -16.74 -28.76 -5.92
N LYS A 103 -16.02 -29.21 -4.89
CA LYS A 103 -14.75 -28.61 -4.49
C LYS A 103 -13.61 -29.11 -5.38
N THR A 104 -12.65 -28.25 -5.66
CA THR A 104 -11.41 -28.57 -6.38
C THR A 104 -10.21 -28.12 -5.55
N LEU A 105 -9.03 -28.68 -5.85
CA LEU A 105 -7.79 -28.18 -5.28
C LEU A 105 -7.58 -26.74 -5.77
N THR A 106 -7.69 -25.81 -4.84
CA THR A 106 -7.60 -24.37 -5.09
C THR A 106 -6.41 -23.82 -4.32
N ASP A 107 -5.58 -23.05 -5.02
CA ASP A 107 -4.41 -22.40 -4.44
C ASP A 107 -4.81 -21.28 -3.48
N ASN A 108 -4.09 -21.20 -2.37
CA ASN A 108 -4.27 -20.17 -1.36
C ASN A 108 -3.25 -19.04 -1.55
N HIS A 109 -3.73 -17.93 -2.07
CA HIS A 109 -2.94 -16.71 -2.24
C HIS A 109 -3.09 -15.87 -0.97
N ASN A 110 -1.98 -15.55 -0.30
CA ASN A 110 -2.06 -14.68 0.86
C ASN A 110 -2.46 -13.26 0.42
N LYS A 111 -3.48 -12.70 1.09
CA LYS A 111 -4.09 -11.40 0.77
C LYS A 111 -3.71 -10.31 1.74
N LEU A 112 -3.43 -10.68 2.99
CA LEU A 112 -3.00 -9.77 4.04
C LEU A 112 -2.10 -10.53 5.01
N LEU A 113 -1.03 -9.87 5.42
CA LEU A 113 -0.11 -10.35 6.45
C LEU A 113 0.21 -9.18 7.38
N ALA A 114 -0.11 -9.29 8.66
CA ALA A 114 0.08 -8.20 9.63
C ALA A 114 0.46 -8.74 11.01
N LEU A 115 1.27 -7.98 11.74
CA LEU A 115 1.73 -8.34 13.09
C LEU A 115 0.93 -7.58 14.15
N ASP A 116 0.58 -8.28 15.22
CA ASP A 116 0.21 -7.68 16.48
C ASP A 116 1.15 -8.18 17.59
N ARG A 117 2.18 -7.38 17.85
CA ARG A 117 3.26 -7.69 18.80
C ARG A 117 2.76 -7.85 20.22
N GLU A 118 1.84 -6.99 20.65
CA GLU A 118 1.34 -7.03 22.04
C GLU A 118 0.56 -8.32 22.32
N GLN A 119 -0.15 -8.84 21.32
CA GLN A 119 -0.83 -10.13 21.42
C GLN A 119 0.09 -11.32 21.05
N GLY A 120 1.28 -11.09 20.50
CA GLY A 120 2.18 -12.14 20.02
C GLY A 120 1.64 -12.93 18.82
N VAL A 121 0.79 -12.30 18.00
CA VAL A 121 0.10 -12.95 16.87
C VAL A 121 0.44 -12.35 15.51
N LEU A 122 0.46 -13.21 14.50
CA LEU A 122 0.56 -12.90 13.10
C LEU A 122 -0.80 -13.17 12.44
N LEU A 123 -1.46 -12.13 11.94
CA LEU A 123 -2.66 -12.24 11.13
C LEU A 123 -2.26 -12.65 9.70
N ALA A 124 -2.78 -13.77 9.23
CA ALA A 124 -2.59 -14.27 7.87
C ALA A 124 -3.93 -14.53 7.19
N CYS A 125 -4.25 -13.77 6.15
CA CYS A 125 -5.49 -13.91 5.38
C CYS A 125 -5.21 -14.54 4.02
N GLY A 126 -6.00 -15.53 3.64
CA GLY A 126 -5.92 -16.24 2.36
C GLY A 126 -7.01 -15.83 1.38
N SER A 127 -6.90 -16.28 0.13
CA SER A 127 -7.96 -16.13 -0.90
C SER A 127 -9.04 -17.22 -0.77
N VAL A 128 -8.65 -18.40 -0.30
CA VAL A 128 -9.54 -19.55 -0.13
C VAL A 128 -10.52 -19.32 1.01
N TYR A 129 -11.59 -20.11 0.99
CA TYR A 129 -12.65 -20.08 1.98
C TYR A 129 -13.26 -18.68 2.12
N GLN A 130 -13.50 -18.01 0.99
CA GLN A 130 -14.10 -16.67 0.92
C GLN A 130 -13.28 -15.56 1.59
N GLY A 131 -11.95 -15.66 1.57
CA GLY A 131 -11.10 -14.61 2.13
C GLY A 131 -10.87 -14.73 3.64
N PHE A 132 -10.72 -15.97 4.13
CA PHE A 132 -10.59 -16.26 5.56
C PHE A 132 -9.23 -15.85 6.14
N CYS A 133 -9.22 -15.46 7.42
CA CYS A 133 -7.99 -15.13 8.15
C CYS A 133 -7.76 -16.04 9.35
N GLU A 134 -6.50 -16.33 9.61
CA GLU A 134 -6.03 -17.05 10.78
C GLU A 134 -5.12 -16.16 11.63
N LEU A 135 -5.13 -16.37 12.94
CA LEU A 135 -4.13 -15.83 13.86
C LEU A 135 -3.09 -16.91 14.19
N ARG A 136 -1.87 -16.72 13.69
CA ARG A 136 -0.71 -17.61 13.91
C ARG A 136 0.18 -17.06 15.03
N SER A 137 0.96 -17.92 15.68
CA SER A 137 1.93 -17.48 16.69
C SER A 137 3.13 -16.82 16.02
N MET A 138 3.61 -15.70 16.58
CA MET A 138 4.86 -15.06 16.13
C MET A 138 6.11 -15.87 16.52
N ASP A 139 6.05 -16.68 17.58
CA ASP A 139 7.21 -17.51 17.96
C ASP A 139 7.43 -18.67 17.00
N ASN A 140 6.33 -19.26 16.52
CA ASN A 140 6.34 -20.34 15.57
C ASN A 140 5.10 -20.26 14.67
N VAL A 141 5.32 -19.83 13.43
CA VAL A 141 4.26 -19.58 12.46
C VAL A 141 3.43 -20.83 12.10
N SER A 142 3.97 -22.03 12.33
CA SER A 142 3.25 -23.29 12.11
C SER A 142 2.15 -23.53 13.16
N ARG A 143 2.13 -22.78 14.26
CA ARG A 143 1.13 -22.90 15.33
C ARG A 143 0.02 -21.86 15.15
N VAL A 144 -1.23 -22.31 15.19
CA VAL A 144 -2.39 -21.43 15.31
C VAL A 144 -2.43 -20.86 16.74
N ALA A 145 -2.36 -19.54 16.88
CA ALA A 145 -2.39 -18.87 18.18
C ALA A 145 -3.81 -18.79 18.75
N VAL A 146 -4.79 -18.50 17.89
CA VAL A 146 -6.21 -18.40 18.28
C VAL A 146 -7.03 -19.21 17.30
N LYS A 147 -7.69 -20.27 17.79
CA LYS A 147 -8.64 -21.05 16.99
C LYS A 147 -9.88 -20.18 16.73
N PHE A 148 -10.23 -20.01 15.46
CA PHE A 148 -11.44 -19.33 15.04
C PHE A 148 -12.04 -20.09 13.84
N PRO A 149 -13.36 -20.35 13.81
CA PRO A 149 -14.36 -20.11 14.86
C PRO A 149 -14.10 -20.94 16.14
N GLN A 150 -14.50 -20.43 17.31
CA GLN A 150 -14.38 -21.15 18.58
C GLN A 150 -15.58 -22.09 18.78
N ASP A 151 -15.33 -23.28 19.34
CA ASP A 151 -16.38 -24.27 19.56
C ASP A 151 -17.45 -23.72 20.53
N GLY A 152 -18.73 -23.83 20.17
CA GLY A 152 -19.85 -23.34 20.99
C GLY A 152 -20.13 -21.82 20.90
N THR A 153 -19.40 -21.07 20.07
CA THR A 153 -19.66 -19.64 19.83
C THR A 153 -20.54 -19.42 18.60
N THR A 154 -21.47 -18.46 18.67
CA THR A 154 -22.24 -18.04 17.50
C THR A 154 -21.35 -17.22 16.58
N VAL A 155 -21.11 -17.73 15.37
CA VAL A 155 -20.28 -17.05 14.37
C VAL A 155 -21.13 -16.74 13.15
N PHE A 156 -21.11 -15.48 12.74
CA PHE A 156 -21.79 -15.00 11.55
C PHE A 156 -20.86 -15.03 10.34
N PRO A 157 -21.37 -15.26 9.11
CA PRO A 157 -20.56 -15.24 7.89
C PRO A 157 -19.73 -13.96 7.71
N SER A 158 -20.28 -12.82 8.13
CA SER A 158 -19.58 -11.54 8.11
C SER A 158 -18.29 -11.52 8.93
N MET A 159 -18.13 -12.42 9.92
CA MET A 159 -16.91 -12.56 10.72
C MET A 159 -15.86 -13.46 10.06
N LEU A 160 -16.25 -14.27 9.07
CA LEU A 160 -15.37 -15.24 8.39
C LEU A 160 -14.71 -14.63 7.15
N ASN A 161 -15.46 -13.82 6.42
CA ASN A 161 -15.06 -13.26 5.14
C ASN A 161 -14.41 -11.88 5.35
N ILE A 162 -13.07 -11.83 5.34
CA ILE A 162 -12.31 -10.65 5.78
C ILE A 162 -11.51 -10.04 4.62
N ALA A 163 -10.89 -10.89 3.81
CA ALA A 163 -10.08 -10.49 2.66
C ALA A 163 -10.81 -10.75 1.34
N ALA A 164 -10.19 -10.33 0.23
CA ALA A 164 -10.69 -10.65 -1.09
C ALA A 164 -10.45 -12.13 -1.44
N ASN A 165 -11.46 -12.78 -2.00
CA ASN A 165 -11.48 -14.23 -2.25
C ASN A 165 -10.87 -14.66 -3.59
N HIS A 166 -10.05 -13.82 -4.23
CA HIS A 166 -9.49 -14.08 -5.55
C HIS A 166 -8.02 -13.64 -5.65
N GLU A 167 -7.24 -14.27 -6.52
CA GLU A 167 -5.82 -13.97 -6.70
C GLU A 167 -5.59 -12.52 -7.17
N ASP A 168 -6.33 -12.07 -8.19
CA ASP A 168 -6.20 -10.73 -8.78
C ASP A 168 -6.89 -9.60 -7.99
N ALA A 169 -7.58 -9.93 -6.91
CA ALA A 169 -8.33 -8.97 -6.12
C ALA A 169 -7.50 -8.49 -4.93
N SER A 170 -7.27 -7.19 -4.80
CA SER A 170 -6.41 -6.65 -3.74
C SER A 170 -7.07 -6.66 -2.35
N THR A 171 -6.24 -6.74 -1.32
CA THR A 171 -6.63 -6.48 0.08
C THR A 171 -5.50 -5.70 0.75
N VAL A 172 -5.85 -4.71 1.54
CA VAL A 172 -4.92 -3.98 2.41
C VAL A 172 -5.50 -3.94 3.81
N GLY A 173 -4.64 -3.83 4.81
CA GLY A 173 -5.11 -3.72 6.19
C GLY A 173 -4.04 -3.21 7.12
N LEU A 174 -4.50 -2.68 8.25
CA LEU A 174 -3.67 -2.15 9.32
C LEU A 174 -4.27 -2.54 10.66
N ILE A 175 -3.38 -2.92 11.58
CA ILE A 175 -3.73 -3.21 12.97
C ILE A 175 -3.45 -1.95 13.77
N PHE A 176 -4.43 -1.52 14.56
CA PHE A 176 -4.31 -0.36 15.44
C PHE A 176 -5.00 -0.65 16.78
N ARG A 177 -4.73 0.19 17.78
CA ARG A 177 -5.35 0.10 19.09
C ARG A 177 -6.38 1.22 19.20
N SER A 178 -7.64 0.88 19.45
CA SER A 178 -8.67 1.88 19.76
C SER A 178 -8.55 2.31 21.23
N HIS A 179 -9.33 3.33 21.62
CA HIS A 179 -9.51 3.74 23.01
C HIS A 179 -9.68 2.53 23.95
N GLY A 180 -8.95 2.54 25.08
CA GLY A 180 -8.90 1.43 26.02
C GLY A 180 -7.91 0.31 25.66
N GLY A 181 -7.09 0.48 24.61
CA GLY A 181 -6.05 -0.48 24.21
C GLY A 181 -6.58 -1.69 23.44
N ALA A 182 -7.86 -1.67 23.03
CA ALA A 182 -8.46 -2.77 22.29
C ALA A 182 -7.88 -2.84 20.85
N PRO A 183 -7.34 -3.99 20.41
CA PRO A 183 -6.84 -4.18 19.06
C PRO A 183 -7.98 -4.21 18.05
N ARG A 184 -7.80 -3.48 16.97
CA ARG A 184 -8.70 -3.39 15.83
C ARG A 184 -7.94 -3.63 14.53
N LEU A 185 -8.64 -4.21 13.57
CA LEU A 185 -8.18 -4.39 12.19
C LEU A 185 -9.02 -3.49 11.29
N LEU A 186 -8.39 -2.49 10.68
CA LEU A 186 -8.96 -1.88 9.48
C LEU A 186 -8.56 -2.76 8.29
N VAL A 187 -9.55 -3.20 7.51
CA VAL A 187 -9.35 -4.01 6.31
C VAL A 187 -10.14 -3.42 5.16
N ALA A 188 -9.52 -3.38 3.99
CA ALA A 188 -10.17 -2.99 2.75
C ALA A 188 -9.90 -4.02 1.67
N ALA A 189 -10.96 -4.49 1.02
CA ALA A 189 -10.91 -5.65 0.13
C ALA A 189 -11.69 -5.38 -1.16
N THR A 190 -11.08 -5.73 -2.30
CA THR A 190 -11.72 -5.60 -3.60
C THR A 190 -12.90 -6.55 -3.70
N PHE A 191 -14.07 -6.01 -4.02
CA PHE A 191 -15.23 -6.81 -4.36
C PHE A 191 -15.02 -7.52 -5.69
N THR A 192 -15.14 -8.85 -5.69
CA THR A 192 -14.91 -9.70 -6.86
C THR A 192 -16.21 -10.05 -7.60
N GLY A 193 -17.35 -10.00 -6.91
CA GLY A 193 -18.63 -10.52 -7.42
C GLY A 193 -18.65 -12.04 -7.59
N MET A 194 -17.56 -12.74 -7.30
CA MET A 194 -17.48 -14.19 -7.42
C MET A 194 -18.45 -14.86 -6.45
N GLY A 195 -19.34 -15.71 -6.99
CA GLY A 195 -20.42 -16.36 -6.24
C GLY A 195 -21.66 -15.49 -5.98
N SER A 196 -21.59 -14.17 -6.22
CA SER A 196 -22.68 -13.24 -5.88
C SER A 196 -23.99 -13.48 -6.64
N GLU A 197 -23.94 -14.07 -7.83
CA GLU A 197 -25.14 -14.41 -8.62
C GLU A 197 -25.90 -15.63 -8.10
N TYR A 198 -25.26 -16.47 -7.29
CA TYR A 198 -25.85 -17.69 -6.72
C TYR A 198 -26.43 -17.48 -5.31
N PHE A 199 -26.22 -16.31 -4.71
CA PHE A 199 -26.83 -15.93 -3.44
C PHE A 199 -28.13 -15.13 -3.69
N PRO A 200 -29.26 -15.52 -3.07
CA PRO A 200 -30.57 -14.91 -3.35
C PRO A 200 -30.59 -13.40 -3.03
N LYS A 201 -31.13 -12.60 -3.96
CA LYS A 201 -31.25 -11.14 -3.84
C LYS A 201 -32.55 -10.73 -3.16
N ASN A 202 -32.96 -11.40 -2.09
CA ASN A 202 -34.34 -11.30 -1.57
C ASN A 202 -34.66 -9.99 -0.82
N HIS A 203 -33.94 -8.89 -1.10
CA HIS A 203 -34.17 -7.51 -0.63
C HIS A 203 -34.42 -7.34 0.88
N SER A 204 -34.23 -8.39 1.68
CA SER A 204 -34.31 -8.33 3.12
C SER A 204 -33.08 -7.59 3.66
N LYS A 205 -33.23 -6.86 4.79
CA LYS A 205 -32.06 -6.27 5.46
C LYS A 205 -31.08 -7.36 5.89
N GLU A 206 -31.59 -8.56 6.14
CA GLU A 206 -30.81 -9.75 6.41
C GLU A 206 -29.97 -10.20 5.19
N ASP A 207 -30.45 -9.99 3.96
CA ASP A 207 -29.77 -10.37 2.70
C ASP A 207 -28.60 -9.48 2.31
N LEU A 208 -28.68 -8.18 2.64
CA LEU A 208 -27.57 -7.25 2.45
C LEU A 208 -26.34 -7.65 3.30
N ARG A 209 -26.45 -8.63 4.19
CA ARG A 209 -25.34 -9.20 4.98
C ARG A 209 -24.63 -10.38 4.28
N PHE A 210 -25.15 -10.89 3.16
CA PHE A 210 -24.58 -12.05 2.44
C PHE A 210 -23.58 -11.67 1.33
N GLU A 211 -23.34 -10.38 1.06
CA GLU A 211 -22.16 -10.05 0.25
C GLU A 211 -20.92 -10.19 1.11
N ASN A 212 -20.07 -11.15 0.72
CA ASN A 212 -19.08 -11.77 1.57
C ASN A 212 -18.16 -10.77 2.30
N THR A 213 -17.67 -9.71 1.66
CA THR A 213 -16.72 -8.78 2.29
C THR A 213 -17.08 -7.32 1.96
N PRO A 214 -17.28 -6.43 2.95
CA PRO A 214 -17.44 -4.99 2.68
C PRO A 214 -16.17 -4.39 2.08
N GLU A 215 -16.30 -3.32 1.30
CA GLU A 215 -15.14 -2.68 0.67
C GLU A 215 -14.13 -2.16 1.69
N ILE A 216 -14.60 -1.58 2.80
CA ILE A 216 -13.75 -1.19 3.94
C ILE A 216 -14.51 -1.49 5.23
N ALA A 217 -13.82 -2.07 6.21
CA ALA A 217 -14.37 -2.25 7.54
C ALA A 217 -13.32 -2.14 8.64
N ILE A 218 -13.76 -1.75 9.83
CA ILE A 218 -13.01 -1.86 11.08
C ILE A 218 -13.58 -3.03 11.89
N ARG A 219 -12.71 -3.97 12.27
CA ARG A 219 -13.07 -5.21 12.95
C ARG A 219 -12.34 -5.33 14.29
N SER A 220 -12.92 -6.01 15.26
CA SER A 220 -12.23 -6.37 16.50
C SER A 220 -11.15 -7.42 16.23
N LEU A 221 -9.99 -7.25 16.86
CA LEU A 221 -8.94 -8.26 16.94
C LEU A 221 -8.79 -8.84 18.36
N ASN A 222 -9.74 -8.57 19.25
CA ASN A 222 -9.76 -9.23 20.54
C ASN A 222 -10.22 -10.68 20.38
N THR A 223 -9.68 -11.57 21.20
CA THR A 223 -9.99 -13.00 21.18
C THR A 223 -11.44 -13.33 21.56
N LYS A 224 -12.12 -12.46 22.31
CA LYS A 224 -13.51 -12.65 22.78
C LYS A 224 -14.57 -12.34 21.72
N ASP A 225 -14.30 -11.38 20.84
CA ASP A 225 -15.22 -10.90 19.81
C ASP A 225 -14.53 -10.77 18.45
N LEU A 226 -13.65 -11.72 18.16
CA LEU A 226 -12.74 -11.69 17.02
C LEU A 226 -13.48 -11.50 15.69
N PHE A 227 -12.98 -10.57 14.87
CA PHE A 227 -13.49 -10.19 13.55
C PHE A 227 -14.90 -9.62 13.49
N THR A 228 -15.55 -9.36 14.62
CA THR A 228 -16.81 -8.60 14.68
C THR A 228 -16.60 -7.14 14.30
N TYR A 229 -17.64 -6.45 13.84
CA TYR A 229 -17.60 -4.99 13.63
C TYR A 229 -17.74 -4.18 14.93
N ASN A 230 -17.86 -4.87 16.08
CA ASN A 230 -18.43 -4.39 17.34
C ASN A 230 -18.20 -2.90 17.67
N ILE A 231 -19.23 -2.14 17.33
CA ILE A 231 -19.86 -1.02 18.05
C ILE A 231 -21.37 -1.22 17.80
N ASN A 232 -22.20 -1.11 18.83
CA ASN A 232 -23.65 -1.29 18.72
C ASN A 232 -24.28 0.07 18.36
N PRO A 233 -24.93 0.27 17.18
CA PRO A 233 -25.40 -0.73 16.22
C PRO A 233 -24.35 -1.17 15.18
N SER A 234 -24.43 -2.44 14.76
CA SER A 234 -23.37 -3.22 14.07
C SER A 234 -22.89 -2.77 12.69
N GLU A 235 -23.26 -1.58 12.21
CA GLU A 235 -22.90 -1.05 10.88
C GLU A 235 -22.00 0.19 10.93
N ASP A 236 -21.71 0.71 12.12
CA ASP A 236 -20.94 1.95 12.29
C ASP A 236 -19.52 1.85 11.70
N ASN A 237 -18.96 0.64 11.64
CA ASN A 237 -17.59 0.38 11.18
C ASN A 237 -17.51 -0.20 9.77
N VAL A 238 -18.54 0.01 8.94
CA VAL A 238 -18.63 -0.58 7.61
C VAL A 238 -18.81 0.50 6.54
N PHE A 239 -17.99 0.44 5.50
CA PHE A 239 -18.19 1.14 4.25
C PHE A 239 -18.54 0.10 3.18
N LYS A 240 -19.79 0.12 2.75
CA LYS A 240 -20.28 -0.81 1.73
C LYS A 240 -20.91 -0.09 0.56
N ILE A 241 -20.51 -0.44 -0.66
CA ILE A 241 -21.07 0.11 -1.90
C ILE A 241 -22.38 -0.61 -2.24
N LYS A 242 -23.41 0.17 -2.62
CA LYS A 242 -24.70 -0.31 -3.11
C LYS A 242 -24.52 -1.22 -4.33
N GLN A 243 -25.21 -2.36 -4.34
CA GLN A 243 -25.03 -3.44 -5.31
C GLN A 243 -25.20 -2.97 -6.76
N GLU A 244 -26.20 -2.13 -7.02
CA GLU A 244 -26.56 -1.57 -8.33
C GLU A 244 -25.48 -0.67 -8.96
N VAL A 245 -24.54 -0.16 -8.15
CA VAL A 245 -23.46 0.73 -8.61
C VAL A 245 -22.06 0.15 -8.41
N LYS A 246 -21.91 -1.10 -7.94
CA LYS A 246 -20.60 -1.74 -7.76
C LYS A 246 -19.78 -1.83 -9.04
N GLN A 247 -20.42 -2.11 -10.17
CA GLN A 247 -19.73 -2.13 -11.47
C GLN A 247 -19.11 -0.77 -11.84
N LYS A 248 -19.73 0.33 -11.40
CA LYS A 248 -19.23 1.71 -11.60
C LYS A 248 -18.23 2.16 -10.53
N ASN A 249 -18.03 1.36 -9.48
CA ASN A 249 -17.16 1.65 -8.35
C ASN A 249 -16.30 0.43 -7.99
N LYS A 250 -15.63 -0.14 -8.98
CA LYS A 250 -14.77 -1.31 -8.79
C LYS A 250 -13.44 -0.87 -8.15
N LEU A 251 -13.32 -0.98 -6.83
CA LEU A 251 -12.15 -0.50 -6.09
C LEU A 251 -11.04 -1.55 -6.03
N SER A 252 -9.81 -1.16 -6.38
CA SER A 252 -8.58 -1.87 -6.05
C SER A 252 -7.72 -1.08 -5.06
N PHE A 253 -7.14 -1.78 -4.09
CA PHE A 253 -6.46 -1.20 -2.95
C PHE A 253 -4.94 -1.38 -3.11
N VAL A 254 -4.21 -0.27 -3.00
CA VAL A 254 -2.76 -0.22 -3.22
C VAL A 254 -1.99 -0.34 -1.91
N HIS A 255 -2.36 0.47 -0.92
CA HIS A 255 -1.70 0.46 0.39
C HIS A 255 -2.60 1.12 1.45
N ALA A 256 -2.43 0.73 2.70
CA ALA A 256 -3.04 1.40 3.85
C ALA A 256 -1.97 1.68 4.90
N PHE A 257 -1.92 2.91 5.41
CA PHE A 257 -0.90 3.35 6.35
C PHE A 257 -1.48 4.36 7.35
N VAL A 258 -0.80 4.51 8.49
CA VAL A 258 -1.17 5.45 9.53
C VAL A 258 -0.28 6.69 9.44
N HIS A 259 -0.87 7.87 9.56
CA HIS A 259 -0.13 9.12 9.74
C HIS A 259 -0.88 9.98 10.76
N LYS A 260 -0.23 10.31 11.88
CA LYS A 260 -0.88 10.87 13.08
C LYS A 260 -2.07 9.98 13.49
N ASN A 261 -3.23 10.58 13.74
CA ASN A 261 -4.43 9.88 14.24
C ASN A 261 -5.38 9.46 13.10
N TYR A 262 -4.85 9.32 11.90
CA TYR A 262 -5.61 8.98 10.71
C TYR A 262 -5.04 7.75 10.02
N SER A 263 -5.93 6.91 9.51
CA SER A 263 -5.59 5.94 8.48
C SER A 263 -5.83 6.53 7.10
N TYR A 264 -4.88 6.31 6.22
CA TYR A 264 -4.97 6.63 4.81
C TYR A 264 -5.03 5.34 4.01
N ILE A 265 -5.90 5.30 3.00
CA ILE A 265 -6.05 4.16 2.09
C ILE A 265 -5.89 4.68 0.66
N ALA A 266 -4.90 4.15 -0.03
CA ALA A 266 -4.66 4.42 -1.44
C ALA A 266 -5.42 3.41 -2.30
N ILE A 267 -6.25 3.92 -3.21
CA ILE A 267 -7.26 3.16 -3.96
C ILE A 267 -7.15 3.52 -5.45
N ASN A 268 -7.41 2.59 -6.36
CA ASN A 268 -7.76 2.88 -7.75
C ASN A 268 -9.22 2.49 -8.01
N ASN A 269 -9.94 3.30 -8.77
CA ASN A 269 -11.26 2.91 -9.30
C ASN A 269 -11.11 2.33 -10.72
N ASP A 270 -11.30 1.02 -10.83
CA ASP A 270 -11.09 0.23 -12.05
C ASP A 270 -12.37 0.10 -12.91
N ALA A 271 -13.46 0.78 -12.55
CA ALA A 271 -14.74 0.66 -13.26
C ALA A 271 -14.70 1.09 -14.74
N ASN A 272 -13.82 2.02 -15.10
CA ASN A 272 -13.71 2.57 -16.46
C ASN A 272 -12.31 2.41 -17.05
N THR A 273 -11.58 1.38 -16.65
CA THR A 273 -10.22 1.09 -17.14
C THR A 273 -10.26 0.86 -18.65
N GLY A 274 -10.02 1.91 -19.44
CA GLY A 274 -10.02 1.88 -20.92
C GLY A 274 -10.85 2.95 -21.64
N LEU A 275 -11.76 3.68 -20.97
CA LEU A 275 -12.65 4.64 -21.66
C LEU A 275 -12.33 6.13 -21.40
N LYS A 276 -11.59 6.46 -20.33
CA LYS A 276 -11.21 7.84 -19.98
C LYS A 276 -9.77 7.92 -19.51
N GLU A 277 -8.82 7.77 -20.42
CA GLU A 277 -7.38 7.90 -20.11
C GLU A 277 -7.01 9.29 -19.57
N SER A 278 -7.84 10.32 -19.83
CA SER A 278 -7.61 11.70 -19.40
C SER A 278 -8.04 12.02 -17.96
N GLN A 279 -8.61 11.07 -17.20
CA GLN A 279 -9.02 11.29 -15.82
C GLN A 279 -8.18 10.44 -14.85
N PRO A 280 -7.76 10.99 -13.70
CA PRO A 280 -7.05 10.22 -12.68
C PRO A 280 -8.02 9.20 -12.04
N ASN A 281 -7.60 7.93 -11.99
CA ASN A 281 -8.36 6.86 -11.33
C ASN A 281 -7.89 6.61 -9.89
N SER A 282 -6.80 7.27 -9.49
CA SER A 282 -6.16 7.12 -8.19
C SER A 282 -6.86 7.98 -7.15
N ILE A 283 -7.20 7.40 -6.01
CA ILE A 283 -7.97 7.98 -4.93
C ILE A 283 -7.19 7.79 -3.63
N LEU A 284 -7.13 8.84 -2.82
CA LEU A 284 -6.66 8.78 -1.43
C LEU A 284 -7.87 8.98 -0.51
N ALA A 285 -8.21 7.95 0.25
CA ALA A 285 -9.21 8.03 1.30
C ALA A 285 -8.54 8.23 2.67
N ARG A 286 -9.17 9.02 3.54
CA ARG A 286 -8.76 9.22 4.93
C ARG A 286 -9.92 8.86 5.86
N ILE A 287 -9.60 8.12 6.92
CA ILE A 287 -10.53 7.73 8.00
C ILE A 287 -9.84 8.07 9.33
N CYS A 288 -10.58 8.64 10.28
CA CYS A 288 -10.04 8.92 11.61
C CYS A 288 -9.96 7.64 12.43
N LEU A 289 -8.87 7.50 13.18
CA LEU A 289 -8.67 6.40 14.11
C LEU A 289 -8.97 6.90 15.51
N ASP A 290 -9.86 6.21 16.24
CA ASP A 290 -10.20 6.51 17.63
C ASP A 290 -9.05 6.09 18.58
N THR A 291 -7.91 6.77 18.45
CA THR A 291 -6.62 6.44 19.09
C THR A 291 -6.30 7.32 20.30
N ASP A 292 -6.80 8.58 20.34
CA ASP A 292 -6.52 9.53 21.42
C ASP A 292 -7.76 10.36 21.88
N ASP A 293 -7.72 10.73 23.17
CA ASP A 293 -8.58 11.64 23.98
C ASP A 293 -9.78 11.02 24.76
N PRO A 294 -9.74 11.02 26.12
CA PRO A 294 -10.84 10.56 26.97
C PRO A 294 -12.11 11.42 27.06
N ARG A 295 -12.36 12.46 26.24
CA ARG A 295 -13.48 13.41 26.54
C ARG A 295 -14.24 14.00 25.35
N ARG A 296 -15.49 13.53 25.13
CA ARG A 296 -16.75 14.27 25.43
C ARG A 296 -18.01 13.58 24.89
N SER A 297 -17.92 12.70 23.91
CA SER A 297 -19.04 11.86 23.47
C SER A 297 -18.77 10.41 23.87
N ALA A 298 -19.72 9.80 24.57
CA ALA A 298 -19.71 8.36 24.86
C ALA A 298 -19.95 7.50 23.58
N GLU A 299 -20.14 8.16 22.43
CA GLU A 299 -20.38 7.54 21.14
C GLU A 299 -19.07 7.53 20.34
N SER A 300 -18.65 6.33 19.96
CA SER A 300 -17.61 6.11 18.96
C SER A 300 -18.08 6.60 17.59
N ARG A 301 -17.19 7.26 16.84
CA ARG A 301 -17.52 7.80 15.52
C ARG A 301 -17.71 6.67 14.52
N LYS A 302 -18.66 6.83 13.60
CA LYS A 302 -18.81 5.88 12.49
C LYS A 302 -17.65 6.04 11.50
N LEU A 303 -17.23 4.94 10.90
CA LEU A 303 -16.25 4.92 9.82
C LEU A 303 -16.67 5.89 8.70
N THR A 304 -17.95 5.84 8.27
CA THR A 304 -18.42 6.68 7.18
C THR A 304 -18.46 8.17 7.52
N GLU A 305 -18.64 8.57 8.79
CA GLU A 305 -18.63 9.98 9.23
C GLU A 305 -17.27 10.64 8.97
N SER A 306 -16.20 9.90 9.27
CA SER A 306 -14.83 10.38 9.09
C SER A 306 -14.27 10.13 7.68
N TYR A 307 -14.84 9.17 6.94
CA TYR A 307 -14.43 8.86 5.58
C TYR A 307 -14.57 10.06 4.65
N ILE A 308 -13.45 10.42 4.03
CA ILE A 308 -13.39 11.39 2.96
C ILE A 308 -12.32 10.99 1.95
N GLN A 309 -12.63 11.12 0.67
CA GLN A 309 -11.73 10.74 -0.41
C GLN A 309 -11.45 11.88 -1.38
N MET A 310 -10.27 11.87 -2.01
CA MET A 310 -9.92 12.79 -3.08
C MET A 310 -9.09 12.09 -4.16
N GLY A 311 -9.18 12.55 -5.40
CA GLY A 311 -8.30 12.06 -6.46
C GLY A 311 -6.85 12.52 -6.26
N LEU A 312 -5.88 11.66 -6.59
CA LEU A 312 -4.47 12.03 -6.76
C LEU A 312 -4.15 12.04 -8.25
N GLN A 313 -3.52 13.12 -8.72
CA GLN A 313 -3.16 13.28 -10.13
C GLN A 313 -1.67 13.59 -10.26
N CYS A 314 -0.95 12.69 -10.91
CA CYS A 314 0.45 12.87 -11.28
C CYS A 314 0.54 13.33 -12.73
N GLY A 315 1.07 14.53 -12.96
CA GLY A 315 1.13 15.20 -14.27
C GLY A 315 -0.07 16.12 -14.59
N SER A 316 0.00 16.82 -15.72
CA SER A 316 -1.01 17.76 -16.21
C SER A 316 -1.27 17.61 -17.72
N ASP A 317 -2.34 18.23 -18.20
CA ASP A 317 -2.58 18.55 -19.62
C ASP A 317 -2.36 17.41 -20.62
N GLY A 318 -3.16 16.35 -20.52
CA GLY A 318 -3.09 15.18 -21.40
C GLY A 318 -1.95 14.19 -21.11
N ASN A 319 -0.96 14.58 -20.29
CA ASN A 319 0.12 13.74 -19.81
C ASN A 319 -0.11 13.30 -18.35
N ILE A 320 -1.23 12.62 -18.12
CA ILE A 320 -1.63 12.17 -16.78
C ILE A 320 -1.21 10.71 -16.58
N TYR A 321 -0.50 10.45 -15.48
CA TYR A 321 -0.28 9.12 -14.96
C TYR A 321 -1.46 8.73 -14.08
N ASN A 322 -2.39 7.98 -14.65
CA ASN A 322 -3.75 7.82 -14.13
C ASN A 322 -3.92 6.69 -13.10
N ARG A 323 -2.91 5.81 -12.94
CA ARG A 323 -2.98 4.65 -12.03
C ARG A 323 -1.86 4.64 -11.01
N LEU A 324 -2.18 4.69 -9.73
CA LEU A 324 -1.23 4.54 -8.64
C LEU A 324 -0.82 3.06 -8.48
N LEU A 325 0.48 2.79 -8.38
CA LEU A 325 1.04 1.46 -8.22
C LEU A 325 1.61 1.22 -6.83
N SER A 326 2.17 2.25 -6.20
CA SER A 326 2.81 2.19 -4.88
C SER A 326 2.85 3.58 -4.27
N ILE A 327 2.78 3.66 -2.95
CA ILE A 327 2.79 4.92 -2.20
C ILE A 327 3.59 4.74 -0.90
N CYS A 328 4.40 5.74 -0.55
CA CYS A 328 5.23 5.76 0.65
C CYS A 328 5.10 7.14 1.33
N PRO A 329 4.60 7.22 2.57
CA PRO A 329 4.74 8.43 3.37
C PRO A 329 6.20 8.61 3.80
N ALA A 330 6.70 9.84 3.82
CA ALA A 330 8.03 10.17 4.32
C ALA A 330 8.12 11.63 4.76
N ASP A 331 8.89 11.89 5.81
CA ASP A 331 9.20 13.24 6.28
C ASP A 331 10.48 13.75 5.61
N ILE A 332 10.37 14.87 4.89
CA ILE A 332 11.51 15.48 4.20
C ILE A 332 11.94 16.77 4.90
N SER A 333 13.25 16.96 5.02
CA SER A 333 13.80 18.20 5.55
C SER A 333 13.76 19.30 4.48
N ALA A 334 12.64 20.02 4.37
CA ALA A 334 12.59 21.24 3.59
C ALA A 334 13.53 22.29 4.21
N HIS A 335 14.19 23.13 3.40
CA HIS A 335 15.07 24.22 3.88
C HIS A 335 14.34 25.32 4.69
N SER A 336 13.10 25.08 5.13
CA SER A 336 12.36 26.01 5.98
C SER A 336 12.75 25.80 7.44
N ALA A 337 12.73 26.88 8.24
CA ALA A 337 12.96 26.81 9.68
C ALA A 337 11.88 26.02 10.46
N ALA A 338 10.88 25.47 9.77
CA ALA A 338 9.70 24.81 10.36
C ALA A 338 9.88 23.30 10.62
N GLY A 339 11.06 22.73 10.37
CA GLY A 339 11.36 21.32 10.60
C GLY A 339 10.97 20.40 9.44
N PRO A 340 11.04 19.07 9.62
CA PRO A 340 10.66 18.09 8.60
C PRO A 340 9.18 18.22 8.21
N GLU A 341 8.90 18.18 6.91
CA GLU A 341 7.55 18.26 6.36
C GLU A 341 7.10 16.88 5.80
N PRO A 342 5.90 16.40 6.14
CA PRO A 342 5.38 15.12 5.67
C PRO A 342 4.90 15.16 4.21
N TYR A 343 5.36 14.21 3.40
CA TYR A 343 4.98 14.01 2.01
C TYR A 343 4.49 12.58 1.74
N LEU A 344 3.64 12.46 0.72
CA LEU A 344 3.24 11.19 0.12
C LEU A 344 3.92 11.04 -1.24
N PHE A 345 4.88 10.14 -1.35
CA PHE A 345 5.53 9.80 -2.61
C PHE A 345 4.78 8.64 -3.26
N GLY A 346 4.35 8.80 -4.51
CA GLY A 346 3.61 7.78 -5.25
C GLY A 346 4.23 7.47 -6.60
N VAL A 347 4.22 6.19 -6.98
CA VAL A 347 4.53 5.73 -8.34
C VAL A 347 3.23 5.58 -9.10
N PHE A 348 3.11 6.28 -10.22
CA PHE A 348 1.94 6.24 -11.09
C PHE A 348 2.31 5.70 -12.46
N ALA A 349 1.42 4.94 -13.08
CA ALA A 349 1.54 4.44 -14.44
C ALA A 349 0.57 5.14 -15.38
N ARG A 350 0.95 5.18 -16.66
CA ARG A 350 0.08 5.47 -17.80
C ARG A 350 0.16 4.35 -18.83
N THR A 351 -0.71 4.42 -19.83
CA THR A 351 -0.70 3.47 -20.96
C THR A 351 0.64 3.47 -21.69
N GLY A 352 0.98 2.34 -22.33
CA GLY A 352 2.28 2.15 -22.98
C GLY A 352 3.45 1.84 -22.03
N GLY A 353 3.18 1.56 -20.75
CA GLY A 353 4.19 1.08 -19.79
C GLY A 353 5.11 2.17 -19.23
N GLN A 354 4.79 3.45 -19.47
CA GLN A 354 5.48 4.59 -18.86
C GLN A 354 4.99 4.80 -17.42
N SER A 355 5.89 5.24 -16.56
CA SER A 355 5.58 5.49 -15.15
C SER A 355 6.31 6.73 -14.64
N ALA A 356 5.78 7.33 -13.58
CA ALA A 356 6.35 8.51 -12.95
C ALA A 356 6.25 8.46 -11.43
N VAL A 357 7.16 9.16 -10.78
CA VAL A 357 7.10 9.46 -9.35
C VAL A 357 6.53 10.86 -9.17
N CYS A 358 5.55 11.01 -8.29
CA CYS A 358 5.02 12.30 -7.85
C CYS A 358 5.06 12.37 -6.31
N ALA A 359 5.19 13.59 -5.77
CA ALA A 359 5.20 13.84 -4.34
C ALA A 359 4.11 14.85 -3.97
N PHE A 360 3.29 14.54 -2.97
CA PHE A 360 2.18 15.37 -2.50
C PHE A 360 2.41 15.77 -1.04
N ARG A 361 2.27 17.05 -0.71
CA ARG A 361 2.37 17.50 0.68
C ARG A 361 1.17 17.01 1.47
N VAL A 362 1.40 16.43 2.65
CA VAL A 362 0.30 16.03 3.54
C VAL A 362 -0.47 17.25 4.03
N ALA A 363 0.19 18.40 4.20
CA ALA A 363 -0.48 19.66 4.54
C ALA A 363 -1.55 20.07 3.51
N ASP A 364 -1.28 19.90 2.21
CA ASP A 364 -2.26 20.19 1.14
C ASP A 364 -3.44 19.20 1.19
N VAL A 365 -3.18 17.93 1.52
CA VAL A 365 -4.22 16.91 1.72
C VAL A 365 -5.12 17.29 2.89
N GLU A 366 -4.54 17.65 4.04
CA GLU A 366 -5.30 18.05 5.22
C GLU A 366 -6.17 19.28 4.95
N GLU A 367 -5.60 20.33 4.34
CA GLU A 367 -6.34 21.56 4.05
C GLU A 367 -7.46 21.32 3.03
N ARG A 368 -7.21 20.51 2.01
CA ARG A 368 -8.23 20.14 1.01
C ARG A 368 -9.40 19.39 1.65
N ILE A 369 -9.15 18.54 2.64
CA ILE A 369 -10.20 17.86 3.41
C ILE A 369 -11.00 18.85 4.24
N ARG A 370 -10.33 19.72 5.02
CA ARG A 370 -11.01 20.73 5.85
C ARG A 370 -11.88 21.65 4.99
N GLN A 371 -11.36 22.09 3.84
CA GLN A 371 -12.12 22.90 2.90
C GLN A 371 -13.31 22.16 2.30
N GLY A 372 -13.14 20.88 1.94
CA GLY A 372 -14.24 20.05 1.44
C GLY A 372 -15.38 19.91 2.45
N ARG A 373 -15.06 19.67 3.73
CA ARG A 373 -16.07 19.61 4.79
C ARG A 373 -16.77 20.97 5.02
N ARG A 374 -16.02 22.09 5.01
CA ARG A 374 -16.60 23.46 5.05
C ARG A 374 -17.56 23.72 3.88
N ASN A 375 -17.15 23.34 2.68
CA ASN A 375 -17.97 23.55 1.48
C ASN A 375 -19.26 22.72 1.57
N CYS A 376 -19.19 21.46 2.00
CA CYS A 376 -20.36 20.61 2.13
C CYS A 376 -21.36 21.12 3.20
N SER A 377 -20.87 21.66 4.32
CA SER A 377 -21.75 22.25 5.34
C SER A 377 -22.48 23.51 4.87
N ASN A 378 -21.97 24.17 3.83
CA ASN A 378 -22.60 25.35 3.22
C ASN A 378 -23.61 24.98 2.12
N GLY A 379 -23.91 23.70 1.92
CA GLY A 379 -24.89 23.22 0.96
C GLY A 379 -24.30 22.64 -0.34
N PRO A 380 -25.16 22.33 -1.33
CA PRO A 380 -24.75 21.74 -2.61
C PRO A 380 -23.74 22.61 -3.35
N ASN A 381 -22.67 22.00 -3.86
CA ASN A 381 -21.65 22.68 -4.66
C ASN A 381 -20.95 21.69 -5.60
N SER A 382 -20.07 22.18 -6.48
CA SER A 382 -19.35 21.37 -7.46
C SER A 382 -18.02 20.79 -6.95
N ASP A 383 -17.55 21.19 -5.77
CA ASP A 383 -16.24 20.82 -5.25
C ASP A 383 -16.26 19.55 -4.39
N VAL A 384 -17.39 19.25 -3.75
CA VAL A 384 -17.57 18.10 -2.87
C VAL A 384 -18.94 17.46 -3.09
N GLN A 385 -18.97 16.13 -3.09
CA GLN A 385 -20.16 15.32 -3.24
C GLN A 385 -20.30 14.34 -2.06
N VAL A 386 -21.53 14.08 -1.65
CA VAL A 386 -21.84 12.95 -0.76
C VAL A 386 -21.87 11.68 -1.59
N LEU A 387 -21.18 10.64 -1.14
CA LEU A 387 -21.13 9.35 -1.82
C LEU A 387 -22.43 8.58 -1.60
N ASP A 388 -23.47 8.93 -2.38
CA ASP A 388 -24.74 8.20 -2.40
C ASP A 388 -24.59 6.75 -2.89
N SER A 389 -23.43 6.38 -3.45
CA SER A 389 -23.13 4.97 -3.76
C SER A 389 -22.91 4.11 -2.52
N VAL A 390 -22.81 4.68 -1.32
CA VAL A 390 -22.51 3.98 -0.07
C VAL A 390 -23.79 3.74 0.74
N ILE A 391 -23.96 2.52 1.23
CA ILE A 391 -25.15 2.10 1.99
C ILE A 391 -25.26 2.86 3.32
N GLN A 392 -24.16 2.98 4.05
CA GLN A 392 -24.06 3.68 5.34
C GLN A 392 -23.89 5.21 5.20
N GLY A 393 -24.31 5.79 4.07
CA GLY A 393 -24.27 7.23 3.81
C GLY A 393 -25.45 7.99 4.43
N SER A 394 -25.26 9.29 4.66
CA SER A 394 -26.26 10.17 5.28
C SER A 394 -27.25 10.80 4.30
N GLY A 395 -27.10 10.57 2.99
CA GLY A 395 -27.99 11.12 1.96
C GLY A 395 -27.33 11.23 0.59
N ALA A 396 -28.03 11.92 -0.33
CA ALA A 396 -27.61 12.02 -1.73
C ALA A 396 -26.68 13.20 -2.05
N GLN A 397 -26.71 14.25 -1.22
CA GLN A 397 -25.99 15.51 -1.49
C GLN A 397 -25.69 16.30 -0.23
N CYS A 398 -24.83 17.30 -0.36
CA CYS A 398 -24.55 18.27 0.69
C CYS A 398 -25.79 19.13 0.98
N GLU A 399 -26.04 19.44 2.23
CA GLU A 399 -27.25 20.16 2.66
C GLU A 399 -26.88 21.38 3.50
N LEU A 400 -27.57 22.49 3.28
CA LEU A 400 -27.41 23.69 4.08
C LEU A 400 -28.16 23.51 5.41
N LYS A 401 -27.42 23.28 6.49
CA LYS A 401 -27.97 23.19 7.85
C LYS A 401 -27.74 24.49 8.63
N GLY A 402 -28.18 25.63 8.10
CA GLY A 402 -27.97 26.95 8.73
C GLY A 402 -26.49 27.37 8.84
N ALA A 403 -26.21 28.49 9.52
CA ALA A 403 -24.85 29.01 9.69
C ALA A 403 -24.07 28.23 10.76
N ILE A 404 -23.68 26.99 10.47
CA ILE A 404 -22.87 26.18 11.38
C ILE A 404 -21.39 26.53 11.18
N LYS A 405 -20.76 27.08 12.22
CA LYS A 405 -19.31 27.17 12.28
C LYS A 405 -18.76 25.83 12.80
N LEU A 406 -18.21 25.03 11.88
CA LEU A 406 -17.61 23.74 12.23
C LEU A 406 -16.39 23.93 13.14
N GLN A 407 -16.31 23.12 14.19
CA GLN A 407 -15.12 23.01 15.03
C GLN A 407 -14.00 22.28 14.29
N GLU A 408 -12.76 22.47 14.74
CA GLU A 408 -11.59 21.83 14.12
C GLU A 408 -11.72 20.30 14.07
N GLU A 409 -12.23 19.70 15.14
CA GLU A 409 -12.49 18.26 15.20
C GLU A 409 -13.49 17.81 14.12
N GLN A 410 -14.55 18.57 13.89
CA GLN A 410 -15.54 18.27 12.85
C GLN A 410 -14.96 18.48 11.44
N LEU A 411 -14.04 19.44 11.27
CA LEU A 411 -13.31 19.66 10.02
C LEU A 411 -12.30 18.54 9.73
N ASN A 412 -11.84 17.83 10.75
CA ASN A 412 -10.91 16.72 10.59
C ASN A 412 -11.65 15.38 10.44
N CYS A 413 -12.63 15.11 11.29
CA CYS A 413 -13.24 13.78 11.44
C CYS A 413 -14.75 13.72 11.19
N GLY A 414 -15.39 14.83 10.85
CA GLY A 414 -16.85 14.85 10.67
C GLY A 414 -17.61 14.70 11.99
N ALA A 415 -18.91 14.42 11.89
CA ALA A 415 -19.80 14.14 13.01
C ALA A 415 -21.11 13.55 12.48
N ALA A 416 -21.85 12.82 13.32
CA ALA A 416 -23.13 12.18 12.99
C ALA A 416 -24.20 13.09 12.37
N HIS A 417 -24.18 14.40 12.68
CA HIS A 417 -25.16 15.36 12.12
C HIS A 417 -24.72 15.99 10.78
N LEU A 418 -23.48 15.75 10.33
CA LEU A 418 -22.93 16.26 9.08
C LEU A 418 -23.12 15.26 7.94
N GLN A 419 -22.99 15.74 6.70
CA GLN A 419 -23.12 14.87 5.53
C GLN A 419 -21.84 14.03 5.31
N HIS A 420 -22.02 12.74 5.05
CA HIS A 420 -20.96 11.74 4.93
C HIS A 420 -21.44 10.48 4.18
N PRO A 421 -20.55 9.63 3.65
CA PRO A 421 -19.13 9.89 3.37
C PRO A 421 -18.94 10.88 2.22
N LEU A 422 -17.78 11.55 2.15
CA LEU A 422 -17.53 12.63 1.20
C LEU A 422 -16.50 12.27 0.13
N ALA A 423 -16.70 12.78 -1.08
CA ALA A 423 -15.74 12.75 -2.17
C ALA A 423 -15.45 14.16 -2.67
N LEU A 424 -14.16 14.50 -2.76
CA LEU A 424 -13.70 15.77 -3.29
C LEU A 424 -13.49 15.65 -4.79
N MET A 425 -14.17 16.52 -5.55
CA MET A 425 -14.28 16.40 -7.01
C MET A 425 -13.04 16.89 -7.75
N ARG A 426 -12.25 17.78 -7.14
CA ARG A 426 -11.00 18.28 -7.72
C ARG A 426 -9.81 17.49 -7.18
N PRO A 427 -9.06 16.76 -8.02
CA PRO A 427 -7.91 16.00 -7.57
C PRO A 427 -6.79 16.92 -7.06
N LEU A 428 -5.98 16.39 -6.15
CA LEU A 428 -4.71 17.00 -5.77
C LEU A 428 -3.68 16.69 -6.86
N ARG A 429 -3.07 17.73 -7.43
CA ARG A 429 -2.16 17.61 -8.57
C ARG A 429 -0.71 17.80 -8.13
N ALA A 430 0.19 16.99 -8.68
CA ALA A 430 1.62 17.16 -8.53
C ALA A 430 2.33 16.91 -9.88
N PRO A 431 3.39 17.67 -10.20
CA PRO A 431 4.22 17.37 -11.37
C PRO A 431 5.09 16.12 -11.11
N PRO A 432 5.43 15.35 -12.17
CA PRO A 432 6.35 14.23 -12.03
C PRO A 432 7.75 14.72 -11.65
N ILE A 433 8.34 14.14 -10.60
CA ILE A 433 9.72 14.42 -10.18
C ILE A 433 10.73 13.48 -10.86
N TYR A 434 10.26 12.33 -11.36
CA TYR A 434 11.05 11.35 -12.10
C TYR A 434 10.15 10.54 -13.03
N GLU A 435 10.59 10.29 -14.26
CA GLU A 435 9.87 9.48 -15.24
C GLU A 435 10.75 8.33 -15.74
N ALA A 436 10.21 7.11 -15.74
CA ALA A 436 10.88 5.94 -16.29
C ALA A 436 9.85 4.85 -16.63
N PRO A 437 10.13 3.99 -17.63
CA PRO A 437 9.24 2.88 -17.95
C PRO A 437 9.28 1.80 -16.86
N GLY A 438 8.12 1.24 -16.57
CA GLY A 438 7.98 0.04 -15.75
C GLY A 438 8.38 0.20 -14.28
N LEU A 439 8.22 1.38 -13.68
CA LEU A 439 8.33 1.52 -12.22
C LEU A 439 7.17 0.75 -11.55
N SER A 440 7.44 0.07 -10.43
CA SER A 440 6.42 -0.76 -9.75
C SER A 440 6.30 -0.48 -8.25
N SER A 441 7.35 0.04 -7.61
CA SER A 441 7.36 0.25 -6.16
C SER A 441 8.21 1.45 -5.77
N ILE A 442 7.93 2.00 -4.58
CA ILE A 442 8.69 3.09 -4.00
C ILE A 442 8.92 2.88 -2.51
N ALA A 443 10.12 3.23 -2.05
CA ALA A 443 10.45 3.47 -0.65
C ALA A 443 11.28 4.74 -0.56
N VAL A 444 11.11 5.51 0.51
CA VAL A 444 11.77 6.82 0.66
C VAL A 444 12.41 6.89 2.04
N ASP A 445 13.63 7.40 2.08
CA ASP A 445 14.38 7.68 3.30
C ASP A 445 14.87 9.12 3.31
N ASN A 446 15.22 9.63 4.50
CA ASN A 446 15.81 10.95 4.68
C ASN A 446 17.13 10.81 5.43
N VAL A 447 18.23 10.97 4.70
CA VAL A 447 19.58 10.74 5.20
C VAL A 447 20.33 12.06 5.20
N HIS A 448 20.70 12.55 6.39
CA HIS A 448 21.39 13.84 6.56
C HIS A 448 20.70 15.02 5.83
N ASN A 449 19.37 15.14 5.96
CA ASN A 449 18.55 16.15 5.29
C ASN A 449 18.55 16.05 3.74
N ARG A 450 18.85 14.86 3.19
CA ARG A 450 18.69 14.55 1.77
C ARG A 450 17.66 13.45 1.61
N THR A 451 16.65 13.71 0.78
CA THR A 451 15.66 12.71 0.40
C THR A 451 16.31 11.69 -0.56
N VAL A 452 16.23 10.42 -0.21
CA VAL A 452 16.68 9.30 -1.04
C VAL A 452 15.48 8.44 -1.40
N VAL A 453 15.30 8.17 -2.70
CA VAL A 453 14.17 7.40 -3.23
C VAL A 453 14.66 6.09 -3.82
N PHE A 454 14.06 4.99 -3.40
CA PHE A 454 14.31 3.66 -3.94
C PHE A 454 13.12 3.23 -4.80
N LEU A 455 13.38 2.81 -6.03
CA LEU A 455 12.35 2.43 -7.00
C LEU A 455 12.56 1.01 -7.51
N GLY A 456 11.58 0.15 -7.29
CA GLY A 456 11.52 -1.14 -7.95
C GLY A 456 10.92 -1.02 -9.35
N THR A 457 11.25 -1.98 -10.21
CA THR A 457 10.75 -2.03 -11.58
C THR A 457 10.16 -3.40 -11.91
N SER A 458 9.27 -3.43 -12.90
CA SER A 458 8.68 -4.65 -13.45
C SER A 458 9.67 -5.58 -14.16
N ARG A 459 10.92 -5.16 -14.35
CA ARG A 459 12.00 -5.92 -14.99
C ARG A 459 13.13 -6.30 -14.02
N GLY A 460 12.84 -6.35 -12.72
CA GLY A 460 13.80 -6.80 -11.69
C GLY A 460 15.03 -5.90 -11.56
N ARG A 461 14.80 -4.60 -11.47
CA ARG A 461 15.81 -3.62 -11.08
C ARG A 461 15.34 -2.84 -9.87
N LEU A 462 16.27 -2.54 -8.98
CA LEU A 462 16.16 -1.54 -7.93
C LEU A 462 16.96 -0.30 -8.38
N ARG A 463 16.36 0.88 -8.34
CA ARG A 463 17.03 2.16 -8.56
C ARG A 463 17.11 2.92 -7.25
N LYS A 464 18.19 3.62 -7.02
CA LYS A 464 18.37 4.56 -5.91
C LYS A 464 18.56 5.94 -6.50
N LEU A 465 17.80 6.92 -6.04
CA LEU A 465 17.87 8.31 -6.46
C LEU A 465 18.17 9.18 -5.24
N SER A 466 19.19 10.03 -5.31
CA SER A 466 19.35 11.12 -4.35
C SER A 466 18.68 12.35 -4.92
N LEU A 467 17.81 12.99 -4.15
CA LEU A 467 17.14 14.22 -4.56
C LEU A 467 17.80 15.45 -3.92
N LEU A 468 17.72 16.57 -4.62
CA LEU A 468 17.98 17.91 -4.07
C LEU A 468 16.75 18.40 -3.28
N ALA A 469 16.90 19.50 -2.55
CA ALA A 469 15.82 20.09 -1.74
C ALA A 469 14.57 20.49 -2.56
N ASN A 470 14.74 20.77 -3.86
CA ASN A 470 13.65 21.04 -4.80
C ASN A 470 13.07 19.76 -5.45
N LEU A 471 13.41 18.57 -4.92
CA LEU A 471 13.02 17.25 -5.40
C LEU A 471 13.55 16.85 -6.79
N SER A 472 14.46 17.63 -7.38
CA SER A 472 15.14 17.21 -8.61
C SER A 472 16.19 16.14 -8.33
N VAL A 473 16.40 15.24 -9.30
CA VAL A 473 17.36 14.13 -9.17
C VAL A 473 18.79 14.65 -9.26
N ALA A 474 19.57 14.46 -8.19
CA ALA A 474 20.99 14.77 -8.14
C ALA A 474 21.83 13.62 -8.68
N ASN A 475 21.58 12.41 -8.18
CA ASN A 475 22.34 11.21 -8.50
C ASN A 475 21.41 10.01 -8.64
N GLN A 476 21.83 9.02 -9.44
CA GLN A 476 21.11 7.77 -9.61
C GLN A 476 22.04 6.56 -9.68
N TRP A 477 21.60 5.46 -9.06
CA TRP A 477 22.24 4.15 -9.14
C TRP A 477 21.19 3.09 -9.48
N SER A 478 21.65 1.96 -10.00
CA SER A 478 20.74 0.84 -10.27
C SER A 478 21.40 -0.51 -10.07
N LEU A 479 20.72 -1.35 -9.30
CA LEU A 479 21.06 -2.74 -9.04
C LEU A 479 20.13 -3.66 -9.83
N ARG A 480 20.71 -4.68 -10.46
CA ARG A 480 19.95 -5.76 -11.10
C ARG A 480 19.62 -6.82 -10.05
N LEU A 481 18.35 -7.18 -9.95
CA LEU A 481 17.86 -8.20 -9.02
C LEU A 481 17.86 -9.58 -9.69
N PRO A 482 17.85 -10.68 -8.91
CA PRO A 482 17.80 -12.04 -9.43
C PRO A 482 16.60 -12.26 -10.36
N ALA A 483 16.79 -13.12 -11.36
CA ALA A 483 15.75 -13.57 -12.29
C ALA A 483 15.00 -12.48 -13.09
N ASN A 484 15.37 -11.19 -13.00
CA ASN A 484 14.69 -10.05 -13.64
C ASN A 484 13.18 -9.99 -13.36
N GLU A 485 12.77 -10.49 -12.20
CA GLU A 485 11.37 -10.60 -11.79
C GLU A 485 10.82 -9.23 -11.36
N PRO A 486 9.51 -8.95 -11.58
CA PRO A 486 8.88 -7.74 -11.10
C PRO A 486 9.07 -7.52 -9.59
N VAL A 487 9.49 -6.31 -9.21
CA VAL A 487 9.57 -5.92 -7.79
C VAL A 487 8.17 -5.66 -7.25
N HIS A 488 7.86 -6.26 -6.12
CA HIS A 488 6.60 -6.08 -5.40
C HIS A 488 6.38 -4.61 -5.01
N HIS A 489 5.12 -4.17 -5.06
CA HIS A 489 4.73 -2.77 -4.84
C HIS A 489 5.06 -2.22 -3.44
N ILE A 490 5.33 -3.08 -2.46
CA ILE A 490 5.76 -2.70 -1.11
C ILE A 490 7.22 -3.09 -0.90
N MET A 491 8.01 -2.15 -0.40
CA MET A 491 9.36 -2.33 0.12
C MET A 491 9.42 -1.71 1.52
N THR A 492 10.26 -2.22 2.40
CA THR A 492 10.32 -1.77 3.80
C THR A 492 11.76 -1.73 4.27
N PHE A 493 12.19 -0.60 4.82
CA PHE A 493 13.50 -0.51 5.47
C PHE A 493 13.55 -1.46 6.67
N ASP A 494 14.72 -2.01 6.96
CA ASP A 494 14.92 -2.79 8.17
C ASP A 494 14.69 -1.87 9.37
N PRO A 495 13.65 -2.14 10.20
CA PRO A 495 13.27 -1.22 11.27
C PRO A 495 14.36 -1.03 12.33
N SER A 496 15.32 -1.96 12.40
CA SER A 496 16.47 -1.85 13.31
C SER A 496 17.68 -1.17 12.67
N ASP A 497 17.76 -1.12 11.34
CA ASP A 497 18.91 -0.57 10.60
C ASP A 497 18.53 -0.14 9.18
N HIS A 498 18.24 1.15 9.00
CA HIS A 498 17.82 1.71 7.72
C HIS A 498 18.88 1.59 6.59
N ASN A 499 20.11 1.13 6.88
CA ASN A 499 21.05 0.75 5.83
C ASN A 499 20.65 -0.51 5.05
N TYR A 500 19.56 -1.17 5.43
CA TYR A 500 19.02 -2.32 4.73
C TYR A 500 17.57 -2.09 4.29
N LEU A 501 17.27 -2.50 3.06
CA LEU A 501 15.94 -2.46 2.48
C LEU A 501 15.49 -3.90 2.18
N TYR A 502 14.35 -4.28 2.73
CA TYR A 502 13.65 -5.51 2.38
C TYR A 502 12.73 -5.28 1.19
N LEU A 503 12.81 -6.18 0.22
CA LEU A 503 11.93 -6.21 -0.94
C LEU A 503 11.74 -7.64 -1.43
N MET A 504 10.66 -7.88 -2.17
CA MET A 504 10.45 -9.16 -2.83
C MET A 504 10.19 -9.00 -4.31
N THR A 505 10.54 -10.05 -5.05
CA THR A 505 10.18 -10.27 -6.43
C THR A 505 9.28 -11.50 -6.52
N THR A 506 8.87 -11.91 -7.72
CA THR A 506 7.96 -13.05 -7.88
C THR A 506 8.35 -14.30 -7.08
N HIS A 507 9.63 -14.68 -7.03
CA HIS A 507 10.10 -15.89 -6.34
C HIS A 507 11.27 -15.66 -5.38
N HIS A 508 11.56 -14.40 -5.03
CA HIS A 508 12.67 -14.09 -4.11
C HIS A 508 12.27 -13.04 -3.09
N PHE A 509 12.74 -13.23 -1.86
CA PHE A 509 12.78 -12.21 -0.82
C PHE A 509 14.22 -11.77 -0.58
N LEU A 510 14.50 -10.47 -0.64
CA LEU A 510 15.85 -9.92 -0.68
C LEU A 510 16.04 -8.90 0.44
N ARG A 511 17.21 -8.95 1.08
CA ARG A 511 17.71 -7.91 1.97
C ARG A 511 18.87 -7.21 1.25
N VAL A 512 18.65 -5.95 0.87
CA VAL A 512 19.58 -5.15 0.08
C VAL A 512 20.22 -4.10 0.98
N GLN A 513 21.54 -4.06 1.05
CA GLN A 513 22.25 -2.94 1.65
C GLN A 513 22.14 -1.72 0.74
N VAL A 514 21.69 -0.60 1.29
CA VAL A 514 21.39 0.60 0.52
C VAL A 514 22.59 1.54 0.35
N SER A 515 23.72 1.24 0.98
CA SER A 515 24.96 2.01 0.89
C SER A 515 26.19 1.12 1.03
N VAL A 516 27.20 1.32 0.19
CA VAL A 516 28.47 0.56 0.23
C VAL A 516 29.65 1.54 0.23
N CYS A 517 29.70 2.41 1.24
CA CYS A 517 30.65 3.51 1.29
C CYS A 517 32.12 3.05 1.38
N GLY A 518 32.37 1.84 1.89
CA GLY A 518 33.70 1.24 1.95
C GLY A 518 34.34 0.94 0.58
N LEU A 519 33.62 1.15 -0.53
CA LEU A 519 34.20 1.08 -1.88
C LEU A 519 35.09 2.30 -2.22
N TYR A 520 34.95 3.41 -1.48
CA TYR A 520 35.71 4.63 -1.72
C TYR A 520 36.97 4.65 -0.87
N ASN A 521 38.15 4.78 -1.50
CA ASN A 521 39.44 4.68 -0.81
C ASN A 521 40.05 6.05 -0.49
N SER A 522 39.38 7.14 -0.87
CA SER A 522 39.80 8.50 -0.54
C SER A 522 38.61 9.42 -0.27
N CYS A 523 38.85 10.48 0.50
CA CYS A 523 37.86 11.52 0.78
C CYS A 523 37.26 12.11 -0.50
N SER A 524 38.11 12.37 -1.50
CA SER A 524 37.66 12.91 -2.78
C SER A 524 36.74 11.94 -3.52
N GLU A 525 37.05 10.65 -3.53
CA GLU A 525 36.19 9.62 -4.15
C GLU A 525 34.87 9.49 -3.42
N CYS A 526 34.88 9.42 -2.08
CA CYS A 526 33.68 9.27 -1.27
C CYS A 526 32.72 10.45 -1.43
N LEU A 527 33.22 11.68 -1.36
CA LEU A 527 32.38 12.86 -1.44
C LEU A 527 31.92 13.15 -2.88
N SER A 528 32.74 12.82 -3.89
CA SER A 528 32.35 12.98 -5.31
C SER A 528 31.36 11.92 -5.78
N ALA A 529 31.24 10.79 -5.08
CA ALA A 529 30.23 9.79 -5.35
C ALA A 529 28.80 10.33 -5.18
N GLY A 530 28.61 11.32 -4.32
CA GLY A 530 27.32 11.99 -4.14
C GLY A 530 26.22 11.10 -3.55
N ASP A 531 26.59 9.98 -2.93
CA ASP A 531 25.69 9.13 -2.16
C ASP A 531 25.41 9.76 -0.79
N ALA A 532 24.14 10.10 -0.52
CA ALA A 532 23.73 10.72 0.74
C ALA A 532 24.04 9.89 1.99
N HIS A 533 24.26 8.59 1.84
CA HIS A 533 24.63 7.70 2.95
C HIS A 533 26.14 7.71 3.24
N CYS A 534 26.95 8.21 2.31
CA CYS A 534 28.40 8.15 2.41
C CYS A 534 29.00 9.49 2.85
N GLY A 535 29.89 9.41 3.83
CA GLY A 535 30.72 10.49 4.32
C GLY A 535 32.10 9.96 4.65
N TRP A 536 33.10 10.84 4.70
CA TRP A 536 34.48 10.44 4.95
C TRP A 536 34.88 10.68 6.40
N CYS A 537 35.35 9.62 7.07
CA CYS A 537 35.94 9.68 8.39
C CYS A 537 37.45 9.91 8.29
N THR A 538 37.88 11.16 8.41
CA THR A 538 39.29 11.57 8.21
C THR A 538 40.29 10.84 9.11
N LEU A 539 39.94 10.60 10.38
CA LEU A 539 40.82 9.95 11.35
C LEU A 539 41.04 8.46 11.05
N GLU A 540 40.03 7.80 10.48
CA GLU A 540 40.05 6.37 10.20
C GLU A 540 40.37 6.08 8.73
N LYS A 541 40.46 7.12 7.88
CA LYS A 541 40.69 7.03 6.44
C LYS A 541 39.68 6.09 5.75
N ARG A 542 38.40 6.19 6.10
CA ARG A 542 37.31 5.37 5.54
C ARG A 542 36.01 6.14 5.39
#